data_AF-A0A7R6NZY8-F1
#
_entry.id   AF-A0A7R6NZY8-F1
#
_cell.length_a   1.000
_cell.length_b   1.000
_cell.length_c   1.000
_cell.angle_alpha   90.00
_cell.angle_beta   90.00
_cell.angle_gamma   90.00
#
_symmetry.space_group_name_H-M   'P 1'
#
loop_
_entity.id
_entity.type
_entity.pdbx_description
1 polymer ?
#
loop_
_entity_poly.entity_id
_entity_poly.type
_entity_poly.pdbx_seq_one_letter_code
_entity_poly.pdbx_strand_id
1 'polypeptide(L)'
;MGLFLCYHTIGGHFTFELVPFDWSNHLLSTLGFDFVIPEGRNNFDRLGHFLVGIFSYAVVEISVRKKWVSNNFMAWPLGVFALGFWAASYEIIEMVYVITEGGESGATFLGSQGDIWDTQKDMLL
;
A
#
# COMPACT_ATOMS: atom_id res chain seq x y z
N MET A 1 -13.66 -7.67 1.71
CA MET A 1 -14.00 -6.28 1.37
C MET A 1 -14.42 -5.45 2.59
N GLY A 2 -15.43 -5.85 3.39
CA GLY A 2 -15.87 -5.06 4.56
C GLY A 2 -14.75 -4.68 5.55
N LEU A 3 -13.89 -5.63 5.93
CA LEU A 3 -12.75 -5.36 6.81
C LEU A 3 -11.77 -4.33 6.22
N PHE A 4 -11.52 -4.39 4.91
CA PHE A 4 -10.63 -3.46 4.22
C PHE A 4 -11.19 -2.03 4.19
N LEU A 5 -12.50 -1.90 4.01
CA LEU A 5 -13.17 -0.59 4.09
C LEU A 5 -13.14 -0.02 5.51
N CYS A 6 -13.36 -0.86 6.54
CA CYS A 6 -13.19 -0.43 7.93
C CYS A 6 -11.75 0.01 8.20
N TYR A 7 -10.76 -0.73 7.68
CA TYR A 7 -9.34 -0.41 7.80
C TYR A 7 -9.03 0.99 7.24
N HIS A 8 -9.49 1.27 6.01
CA HIS A 8 -9.29 2.58 5.37
C HIS A 8 -10.09 3.70 6.06
N THR A 9 -11.25 3.38 6.63
CA THR A 9 -12.03 4.35 7.41
C THR A 9 -11.27 4.75 8.68
N ILE A 10 -10.62 3.79 9.36
CA ILE A 10 -9.76 4.08 10.52
C ILE A 10 -8.55 4.92 10.09
N GLY A 11 -7.85 4.51 9.03
CA GLY A 11 -6.72 5.27 8.47
C GLY A 11 -7.09 6.71 8.11
N GLY A 12 -8.21 6.90 7.40
CA GLY A 12 -8.70 8.22 7.02
C GLY A 12 -9.20 9.05 8.20
N HIS A 13 -9.72 8.43 9.27
CA HIS A 13 -10.16 9.16 10.46
C HIS A 13 -9.00 9.77 11.24
N PHE A 14 -7.92 9.00 11.44
CA PHE A 14 -6.78 9.46 12.22
C PHE A 14 -5.76 10.25 11.40
N THR A 15 -5.77 10.11 10.07
CA THR A 15 -4.58 10.17 9.19
C THR A 15 -3.70 8.94 9.42
N PHE A 16 -3.26 8.28 8.35
CA PHE A 16 -2.64 6.95 8.41
C PHE A 16 -1.41 6.92 9.33
N GLU A 17 -0.65 8.02 9.39
CA GLU A 17 0.53 8.19 10.26
C GLU A 17 0.18 8.24 11.77
N LEU A 18 -1.05 8.62 12.13
CA LEU A 18 -1.48 8.82 13.54
C LEU A 18 -2.37 7.68 14.07
N VAL A 19 -2.63 6.64 13.28
CA VAL A 19 -3.40 5.49 13.77
C VAL A 19 -2.65 4.84 14.94
N PRO A 20 -3.29 4.56 16.10
CA PRO A 20 -2.63 3.93 17.24
C PRO A 20 -2.24 2.48 16.91
N PHE A 21 -1.04 2.31 16.35
CA PHE A 21 -0.57 1.07 15.75
C PHE A 21 0.76 0.58 16.34
N ASP A 22 1.20 1.16 17.46
CA ASP A 22 2.51 0.89 18.09
C ASP A 22 2.75 -0.59 18.37
N TRP A 23 1.76 -1.28 18.95
CA TRP A 23 1.89 -2.71 19.24
C TRP A 23 2.17 -3.53 17.97
N SER A 24 1.48 -3.21 16.88
CA SER A 24 1.67 -3.88 15.59
C SER A 24 3.00 -3.46 14.95
N ASN A 25 3.41 -2.20 15.05
CA ASN A 25 4.73 -1.74 14.59
C ASN A 25 5.84 -2.52 15.31
N HIS A 26 5.75 -2.71 16.62
CA HIS A 26 6.68 -3.54 17.38
C HIS A 26 6.68 -5.01 16.93
N LEU A 27 5.50 -5.58 16.63
CA LEU A 27 5.42 -6.94 16.11
C LEU A 27 6.08 -7.04 14.72
N LEU A 28 5.78 -6.09 13.83
CA LEU A 28 6.30 -6.08 12.46
C LEU A 28 7.82 -5.86 12.43
N SER A 29 8.38 -5.05 13.35
CA SER A 29 9.83 -4.84 13.41
C SER A 29 10.59 -6.14 13.77
N THR A 30 9.95 -7.08 14.50
CA THR A 30 10.57 -8.39 14.77
C THR A 30 10.76 -9.28 13.54
N LEU A 31 10.12 -8.95 12.41
CA LEU A 31 10.28 -9.70 11.15
C LEU A 31 11.64 -9.46 10.48
N GLY A 32 12.38 -8.42 10.88
CA GLY A 32 13.70 -8.10 10.33
C GLY A 32 13.68 -7.56 8.90
N PHE A 33 12.56 -6.95 8.49
CA PHE A 33 12.40 -6.32 7.17
C PHE A 33 12.61 -4.80 7.22
N ASP A 34 13.69 -4.34 7.86
CA ASP A 34 13.95 -2.92 8.14
C ASP A 34 13.90 -2.01 6.90
N PHE A 35 14.20 -2.56 5.72
CA PHE A 35 14.07 -1.82 4.46
C PHE A 35 12.62 -1.38 4.19
N VAL A 36 11.65 -2.28 4.42
CA VAL A 36 10.23 -2.05 4.12
C VAL A 36 9.44 -1.63 5.38
N ILE A 37 9.84 -2.10 6.55
CA ILE A 37 9.18 -1.84 7.83
C ILE A 37 10.26 -1.33 8.81
N PRO A 38 10.75 -0.09 8.64
CA PRO A 38 11.76 0.47 9.53
C PRO A 38 11.16 0.78 10.90
N GLU A 39 12.00 0.69 11.92
CA GLU A 39 11.67 1.20 13.26
C GLU A 39 11.54 2.73 13.24
N GLY A 40 10.65 3.27 14.07
CA GLY A 40 10.49 4.72 14.27
C GLY A 40 9.47 5.42 13.35
N ARG A 41 8.77 4.67 12.48
CA ARG A 41 7.59 5.17 11.77
C ARG A 41 6.35 4.34 12.08
N ASN A 42 5.19 4.91 11.80
CA ASN A 42 3.96 4.16 11.71
C ASN A 42 3.86 3.47 10.34
N ASN A 43 3.67 2.15 10.34
CA ASN A 43 3.57 1.31 9.13
C ASN A 43 2.12 0.88 8.83
N PHE A 44 1.14 1.64 9.32
CA PHE A 44 -0.28 1.34 9.09
C PHE A 44 -0.64 1.47 7.59
N ASP A 45 -0.22 2.53 6.93
CA ASP A 45 -0.23 2.66 5.46
C ASP A 45 0.36 1.43 4.74
N ARG A 46 1.56 1.01 5.11
CA ARG A 46 2.28 -0.11 4.47
C ARG A 46 1.55 -1.43 4.61
N LEU A 47 0.93 -1.69 5.76
CA LEU A 47 0.06 -2.85 5.88
C LEU A 47 -1.16 -2.72 4.96
N GLY A 48 -1.71 -1.51 4.78
CA GLY A 48 -2.72 -1.21 3.77
C GLY A 48 -2.27 -1.55 2.35
N HIS A 49 -1.09 -1.11 1.92
CA HIS A 49 -0.52 -1.43 0.60
C HIS A 49 -0.38 -2.95 0.40
N PHE A 50 0.17 -3.66 1.39
CA PHE A 50 0.26 -5.12 1.36
C PHE A 50 -1.12 -5.80 1.23
N LEU A 51 -2.13 -5.31 1.95
CA LEU A 51 -3.50 -5.82 1.85
C LEU A 51 -4.11 -5.54 0.47
N VAL A 52 -3.77 -4.42 -0.17
CA VAL A 52 -4.09 -4.17 -1.58
C VAL A 52 -3.42 -5.24 -2.44
N GLY A 53 -2.11 -5.47 -2.32
CA GLY A 53 -1.36 -6.48 -3.05
C GLY A 53 -2.03 -7.88 -3.02
N ILE A 54 -2.58 -8.29 -1.88
CA ILE A 54 -3.33 -9.56 -1.73
C ILE A 54 -4.55 -9.63 -2.67
N PHE A 55 -5.23 -8.52 -2.96
CA PHE A 55 -6.38 -8.50 -3.88
C PHE A 55 -6.00 -8.81 -5.34
N SER A 56 -4.71 -8.84 -5.68
CA SER A 56 -4.24 -9.34 -6.98
C SER A 56 -4.75 -10.77 -7.24
N TYR A 57 -4.91 -11.58 -6.18
CA TYR A 57 -5.47 -12.92 -6.27
C TYR A 57 -6.87 -12.95 -6.89
N ALA A 58 -7.73 -11.97 -6.61
CA ALA A 58 -9.05 -11.91 -7.21
C ALA A 58 -8.97 -11.70 -8.73
N VAL A 59 -7.99 -10.91 -9.19
CA VAL A 59 -7.69 -10.71 -10.62
C VAL A 59 -7.12 -11.99 -11.24
N VAL A 60 -6.24 -12.70 -10.53
CA VAL A 60 -5.73 -14.02 -10.95
C VAL A 60 -6.89 -15.00 -11.14
N GLU A 61 -7.77 -15.09 -10.13
CA GLU A 61 -8.88 -16.03 -10.10
C GLU A 61 -9.88 -15.76 -11.24
N ILE A 62 -10.31 -14.50 -11.44
CA ILE A 62 -11.23 -14.16 -12.53
C ILE A 62 -10.59 -14.41 -13.90
N SER A 63 -9.29 -14.14 -14.05
CA SER A 63 -8.56 -14.34 -15.31
C SER A 63 -8.50 -15.82 -15.70
N VAL A 64 -8.29 -16.71 -14.73
CA VAL A 64 -8.33 -18.16 -14.95
C VAL A 64 -9.75 -18.63 -15.24
N ARG A 65 -10.74 -18.24 -14.44
CA ARG A 65 -12.16 -18.67 -14.59
C ARG A 65 -12.75 -18.22 -15.92
N LYS A 66 -12.41 -17.02 -16.40
CA LYS A 66 -12.89 -16.45 -17.65
C LYS A 66 -12.02 -16.81 -18.86
N LYS A 67 -10.92 -17.55 -18.66
CA LYS A 67 -9.96 -17.92 -19.71
C LYS A 67 -9.40 -16.71 -20.46
N TRP A 68 -9.09 -15.63 -19.73
CA TRP A 68 -8.46 -14.42 -20.28
C TRP A 68 -6.97 -14.59 -20.57
N VAL A 69 -6.36 -15.63 -19.97
CA VAL A 69 -4.94 -15.95 -20.13
C VAL A 69 -4.76 -17.31 -20.79
N SER A 70 -3.63 -17.49 -21.48
CA SER A 70 -3.30 -18.73 -22.19
C SER A 70 -2.99 -19.90 -21.25
N ASN A 71 -2.53 -19.62 -20.03
CA ASN A 71 -2.28 -20.62 -18.99
C ASN A 71 -2.34 -19.97 -17.59
N ASN A 72 -2.43 -20.81 -16.55
CA ASN A 72 -2.56 -20.35 -15.16
C ASN A 72 -1.34 -19.56 -14.66
N PHE A 73 -0.16 -19.81 -15.21
CA PHE A 73 1.06 -19.09 -14.81
C PHE A 73 0.97 -17.62 -15.23
N MET A 74 0.41 -17.33 -16.41
CA MET A 74 0.22 -15.96 -16.91
C MET A 74 -0.84 -15.16 -16.15
N ALA A 75 -1.68 -15.80 -15.34
CA ALA A 75 -2.67 -15.09 -14.52
C ALA A 75 -2.02 -14.25 -13.41
N TRP A 76 -0.92 -14.74 -12.82
CA TRP A 76 -0.19 -14.06 -11.74
C TRP A 76 0.40 -12.70 -12.14
N PRO A 77 1.25 -12.60 -13.19
CA PRO A 77 1.77 -11.30 -13.61
C PRO A 77 0.64 -10.38 -14.07
N LEU A 78 -0.43 -10.90 -14.70
CA LEU A 78 -1.60 -10.09 -15.04
C LEU A 78 -2.25 -9.48 -13.79
N GLY A 79 -2.46 -10.28 -12.74
CA GLY A 79 -3.04 -9.79 -11.48
C GLY A 79 -2.17 -8.75 -10.78
N VAL A 80 -0.86 -9.01 -10.68
CA VAL A 80 0.10 -8.09 -10.07
C VAL A 80 0.20 -6.80 -10.88
N PHE A 81 0.31 -6.85 -12.21
CA PHE A 81 0.42 -5.64 -13.02
C PHE A 81 -0.90 -4.86 -13.11
N ALA A 82 -2.04 -5.53 -13.18
CA ALA A 82 -3.33 -4.85 -13.24
C ALA A 82 -3.59 -4.07 -11.94
N LEU A 83 -3.31 -4.66 -10.79
CA LEU A 83 -3.50 -4.00 -9.51
C LEU A 83 -2.39 -3.00 -9.21
N GLY A 84 -1.14 -3.38 -9.48
CA GLY A 84 0.03 -2.51 -9.34
C GLY A 84 -0.06 -1.26 -10.21
N PHE A 85 -0.67 -1.34 -11.40
CA PHE A 85 -0.97 -0.15 -12.21
C PHE A 85 -1.86 0.85 -11.46
N TRP A 86 -2.93 0.37 -10.81
CA TRP A 86 -3.82 1.24 -10.05
C TRP A 86 -3.16 1.78 -8.77
N ALA A 87 -2.41 0.95 -8.05
CA ALA A 87 -1.64 1.38 -6.89
C ALA A 87 -0.62 2.45 -7.25
N ALA A 88 0.23 2.20 -8.25
CA ALA A 88 1.22 3.18 -8.72
C ALA A 88 0.57 4.46 -9.29
N SER A 89 -0.61 4.36 -9.89
CA SER A 89 -1.35 5.56 -10.34
C SER A 89 -1.81 6.42 -9.17
N TYR A 90 -2.18 5.81 -8.04
CA TYR A 90 -2.56 6.53 -6.83
C TYR A 90 -1.35 7.24 -6.20
N GLU A 91 -0.20 6.57 -6.12
CA GLU A 91 1.07 7.18 -5.70
C GLU A 91 1.46 8.40 -6.55
N ILE A 92 1.22 8.35 -7.86
CA ILE A 92 1.44 9.50 -8.74
C ILE A 92 0.51 10.66 -8.38
N ILE A 93 -0.74 10.40 -7.97
CA ILE A 93 -1.67 11.44 -7.52
C ILE A 93 -1.14 12.08 -6.23
N GLU A 94 -0.63 11.28 -5.30
CA GLU A 94 -0.04 11.78 -4.05
C GLU A 94 1.23 12.60 -4.30
N MET A 95 2.10 12.13 -5.20
CA MET A 95 3.25 12.90 -5.67
C MET A 95 2.83 14.24 -6.28
N VAL A 96 1.80 14.25 -7.14
CA VAL A 96 1.30 15.51 -7.73
C VAL A 96 0.80 16.45 -6.64
N TYR A 97 0.07 15.95 -5.63
CA TYR A 97 -0.40 16.75 -4.51
C TYR A 97 0.77 17.36 -3.71
N VAL A 98 1.80 16.56 -3.41
CA VAL A 98 3.02 17.02 -2.73
C VAL A 98 3.72 18.13 -3.54
N ILE A 99 3.81 17.99 -4.86
CA ILE A 99 4.43 19.00 -5.73
C ILE A 99 3.60 20.28 -5.77
N THR A 100 2.26 20.19 -5.76
CA THR A 100 1.38 21.36 -5.92
C THR A 100 1.18 22.14 -4.63
N GLU A 101 0.99 21.46 -3.50
CA GLU A 101 0.73 22.09 -2.21
C GLU A 101 2.03 22.32 -1.43
N GLY A 102 2.96 21.37 -1.50
CA GLY A 102 4.23 21.42 -0.80
C GLY A 102 4.11 21.43 0.73
N GLY A 103 5.24 21.69 1.39
CA GLY A 103 5.30 21.90 2.83
C GLY A 103 4.86 20.69 3.67
N GLU A 104 4.39 20.98 4.89
CA GLU A 104 3.97 19.99 5.87
C GLU A 104 2.69 19.26 5.45
N SER A 105 1.74 19.96 4.83
CA SER A 105 0.48 19.37 4.35
C SER A 105 0.71 18.34 3.25
N GLY A 106 1.63 18.58 2.32
CA GLY A 106 2.04 17.60 1.31
C GLY A 106 2.70 16.38 1.94
N ALA A 107 3.65 16.58 2.87
CA ALA A 107 4.36 15.49 3.53
C ALA A 107 3.44 14.60 4.39
N THR A 108 2.47 15.21 5.09
CA THR A 108 1.43 14.51 5.87
C THR A 108 0.43 13.78 4.98
N PHE A 109 0.05 14.37 3.83
CA PHE A 109 -0.85 13.69 2.89
C PHE A 109 -0.19 12.45 2.28
N LEU A 110 1.08 12.57 1.87
CA LEU A 110 1.88 11.45 1.39
C LEU A 110 2.12 10.40 2.49
N GLY A 111 2.14 10.79 3.76
CA GLY A 111 2.40 9.88 4.88
C GLY A 111 3.87 9.46 5.03
N SER A 112 4.78 10.15 4.34
CA SER A 112 6.19 9.78 4.23
C SER A 112 6.94 9.66 5.55
N GLN A 113 6.55 10.44 6.57
CA GLN A 113 7.21 10.43 7.89
C GLN A 113 8.74 10.59 7.81
N GLY A 114 9.24 11.29 6.78
CA GLY A 114 10.67 11.47 6.53
C GLY A 114 11.37 10.34 5.76
N ASP A 115 10.66 9.29 5.34
CA ASP A 115 11.17 8.24 4.47
C ASP A 115 11.20 8.72 3.02
N ILE A 116 12.40 8.93 2.47
CA ILE A 116 12.57 9.37 1.07
C ILE A 116 12.20 8.30 0.04
N TRP A 117 12.03 7.06 0.47
CA TRP A 117 11.72 5.91 -0.37
C TRP A 117 10.29 5.42 -0.19
N ASP A 118 9.42 6.23 0.43
CA ASP A 118 8.08 5.86 0.83
C ASP A 118 7.26 5.28 -0.32
N THR A 119 6.97 6.10 -1.33
CA THR A 119 6.27 5.71 -2.56
C THR A 119 6.87 4.45 -3.22
N GLN A 120 8.19 4.27 -3.23
CA GLN A 120 8.79 3.08 -3.82
C GLN A 120 8.55 1.82 -2.99
N LYS A 121 8.53 1.94 -1.66
CA LYS A 121 8.22 0.83 -0.75
C LYS A 121 6.73 0.52 -0.75
N ASP A 122 5.88 1.53 -0.90
CA ASP A 122 4.43 1.37 -0.98
C ASP A 122 4.01 0.71 -2.31
N MET A 123 4.70 1.02 -3.40
CA MET A 123 4.55 0.28 -4.68
C MET A 123 5.10 -1.15 -4.64
N LEU A 124 6.04 -1.45 -3.74
CA LEU A 124 6.61 -2.79 -3.59
C LEU A 124 5.65 -3.75 -2.85
N LEU A 125 4.82 -3.19 -1.97
CA LEU A 125 3.87 -3.90 -1.11
C LEU A 125 2.53 -4.18 -1.80
#